data_AF-A0A1I3ASA2-F1
#
_entry.id   AF-A0A1I3ASA2-F1
#
_cell.length_a   1.000
_cell.length_b   1.000
_cell.length_c   1.000
_cell.angle_alpha   90.00
_cell.angle_beta   90.00
_cell.angle_gamma   90.00
#
_symmetry.space_group_name_H-M   'P 1'
#
loop_
_entity.id
_entity.type
_entity.pdbx_description
1 polymer ?
#
loop_
_entity_poly.entity_id
_entity_poly.type
_entity_poly.pdbx_seq_one_letter_code
_entity_poly.pdbx_strand_id
1 'polypeptide(L)'
;MPTLVSPPDFTLFNWTEKTTPVELRAVLRKRNRWVVSGPRSLPVWYAVVLGNLSQRFVDAPADTIEVVRSTLAAGLDKVAFDRLKQITAVSAEDLSRVVQIPLRTLARRQKFKPDESERILRVACAFQRTLEVLDDLSQARRWFSTPKRALGEKTPLEFCDTGPGADEVMHLLGRMEHGVFS
;
A
#
# COMPACT_ATOMS: atom_id res chain seq x y z
N MET A 1 -7.33 13.96 11.31
CA MET A 1 -7.83 12.57 11.20
C MET A 1 -8.50 12.40 9.84
N PRO A 2 -8.06 11.42 9.04
CA PRO A 2 -8.69 11.08 7.76
C PRO A 2 -10.15 10.67 7.93
N THR A 3 -10.96 11.01 6.94
CA THR A 3 -12.35 10.58 6.86
C THR A 3 -12.38 9.17 6.30
N LEU A 4 -12.86 8.21 7.09
CA LEU A 4 -13.14 6.87 6.62
C LEU A 4 -14.47 6.86 5.86
N VAL A 5 -14.47 6.27 4.67
CA VAL A 5 -15.68 5.99 3.89
C VAL A 5 -16.17 4.58 4.18
N SER A 6 -17.40 4.26 3.78
CA SER A 6 -17.91 2.88 3.90
C SER A 6 -16.93 1.92 3.24
N PRO A 7 -16.36 0.96 3.98
CA PRO A 7 -15.33 0.09 3.46
C PRO A 7 -15.92 -0.81 2.37
N PRO A 8 -15.26 -0.95 1.20
CA PRO A 8 -15.66 -1.94 0.21
C PRO A 8 -15.41 -3.36 0.73
N ASP A 9 -16.19 -4.32 0.22
CA ASP A 9 -15.94 -5.76 0.42
C ASP A 9 -14.59 -6.11 -0.20
N PHE A 10 -13.58 -6.22 0.66
CA PHE A 10 -12.23 -6.65 0.32
C PHE A 10 -11.87 -7.87 1.14
N THR A 11 -11.25 -8.85 0.52
CA THR A 11 -10.76 -10.05 1.21
C THR A 11 -9.27 -10.17 1.02
N LEU A 12 -8.55 -10.37 2.13
CA LEU A 12 -7.14 -10.65 2.11
C LEU A 12 -6.89 -12.07 1.56
N PHE A 13 -5.82 -12.22 0.81
CA PHE A 13 -5.34 -13.50 0.31
C PHE A 13 -3.91 -13.68 0.80
N ASN A 14 -3.69 -14.67 1.65
CA ASN A 14 -2.37 -14.92 2.23
C ASN A 14 -1.54 -15.78 1.28
N TRP A 15 -0.49 -15.18 0.71
CA TRP A 15 0.46 -15.87 -0.15
C TRP A 15 1.38 -16.76 0.70
N THR A 16 1.26 -18.08 0.51
CA THR A 16 2.11 -19.10 1.16
C THR A 16 3.17 -19.66 0.20
N GLU A 17 4.09 -20.49 0.70
CA GLU A 17 5.06 -21.21 -0.13
C GLU A 17 4.41 -22.12 -1.19
N LYS A 18 3.18 -22.57 -0.94
CA LYS A 18 2.43 -23.45 -1.85
C LYS A 18 1.70 -22.71 -2.97
N THR A 19 1.55 -21.39 -2.87
CA THR A 19 0.82 -20.62 -3.88
C THR A 19 1.66 -20.50 -5.14
N THR A 20 1.08 -20.94 -6.26
CA THR A 20 1.72 -20.88 -7.56
C THR A 20 1.64 -19.48 -8.18
N PRO A 21 2.54 -19.12 -9.11
CA PRO A 21 2.43 -17.88 -9.87
C PRO A 21 1.10 -17.73 -10.64
N VAL A 22 0.52 -18.86 -11.10
CA VAL A 22 -0.76 -18.88 -11.82
C VAL A 22 -1.91 -18.49 -10.88
N GLU A 23 -1.96 -19.07 -9.68
CA GLU A 23 -2.95 -18.72 -8.66
C GLU A 23 -2.81 -17.25 -8.25
N LEU A 24 -1.57 -16.79 -8.04
CA LEU A 24 -1.29 -15.41 -7.65
C LEU A 24 -1.77 -14.41 -8.72
N ARG A 25 -1.50 -14.68 -10.00
CA ARG A 25 -2.04 -13.91 -11.13
C ARG A 25 -3.57 -13.90 -11.14
N ALA A 26 -4.21 -15.05 -10.88
CA ALA A 26 -5.67 -15.16 -10.84
C ALA A 26 -6.27 -14.35 -9.69
N VAL A 27 -5.63 -14.33 -8.52
CA VAL A 27 -6.05 -13.53 -7.36
C VAL A 27 -5.91 -12.04 -7.64
N LEU A 28 -4.76 -11.58 -8.16
CA LEU A 28 -4.49 -10.15 -8.39
C LEU A 28 -5.45 -9.51 -9.40
N ARG A 29 -5.97 -10.28 -10.35
CA ARG A 29 -7.00 -9.81 -11.30
C ARG A 29 -8.35 -9.53 -10.64
N LYS A 30 -8.63 -10.11 -9.47
CA LYS A 30 -9.90 -9.89 -8.75
C LYS A 30 -9.90 -8.50 -8.10
N ARG A 31 -10.95 -7.73 -8.34
CA ARG A 31 -11.08 -6.35 -7.83
C ARG A 31 -11.20 -6.26 -6.31
N ASN A 32 -11.73 -7.29 -5.67
CA ASN A 32 -11.98 -7.35 -4.23
C ASN A 32 -10.95 -8.20 -3.45
N ARG A 33 -9.82 -8.55 -4.08
CA ARG A 33 -8.75 -9.31 -3.42
C ARG A 33 -7.52 -8.43 -3.23
N TRP A 34 -6.87 -8.62 -2.09
CA TRP A 34 -5.57 -8.02 -1.78
C TRP A 34 -4.64 -9.10 -1.28
N VAL A 35 -3.48 -9.24 -1.92
CA VAL A 35 -2.49 -10.24 -1.54
C VAL A 35 -1.65 -9.71 -0.40
N VAL A 36 -1.56 -10.49 0.68
CA VAL A 36 -0.62 -10.27 1.77
C VAL A 36 0.42 -11.37 1.71
N SER A 37 1.69 -11.00 1.87
CA SER A 37 2.78 -11.97 1.95
C SER A 37 3.41 -11.89 3.33
N GLY A 38 3.79 -13.04 3.90
CA GLY A 38 4.73 -13.04 5.02
C GLY A 38 6.10 -12.47 4.62
N PRO A 39 7.10 -12.53 5.52
CA PRO A 39 8.43 -12.00 5.25
C PRO A 39 9.03 -12.64 3.98
N ARG A 40 9.36 -11.79 3.00
CA ARG A 40 9.97 -12.15 1.69
C ARG A 40 11.15 -11.21 1.44
N SER A 41 11.96 -11.49 0.42
CA SER A 41 12.96 -10.52 -0.04
C SER A 41 12.26 -9.20 -0.46
N LEU A 42 12.93 -8.07 -0.25
CA LEU A 42 12.37 -6.75 -0.60
C LEU A 42 11.87 -6.68 -2.05
N PRO A 43 12.59 -7.17 -3.08
CA PRO A 43 12.09 -7.14 -4.46
C PRO A 43 10.77 -7.88 -4.64
N VAL A 44 10.64 -9.06 -4.04
CA VAL A 44 9.40 -9.86 -4.11
C VAL A 44 8.26 -9.15 -3.38
N TRP A 45 8.53 -8.58 -2.20
CA TRP A 45 7.55 -7.82 -1.45
C TRP A 45 7.02 -6.60 -2.22
N TYR A 46 7.91 -5.81 -2.84
CA TYR A 46 7.50 -4.70 -3.71
C TYR A 46 6.69 -5.17 -4.92
N ALA A 47 7.05 -6.31 -5.53
CA ALA A 47 6.28 -6.89 -6.63
C ALA A 47 4.85 -7.27 -6.22
N VAL A 48 4.65 -7.73 -4.98
CA VAL A 48 3.30 -7.98 -4.42
C VAL A 48 2.53 -6.68 -4.28
N VAL A 49 3.13 -5.63 -3.69
CA VAL A 49 2.46 -4.33 -3.52
C VAL A 49 2.09 -3.72 -4.87
N LEU A 50 3.03 -3.71 -5.82
CA LEU A 50 2.78 -3.24 -7.19
C LEU A 50 1.73 -4.09 -7.90
N GLY A 51 1.74 -5.41 -7.69
CA GLY A 51 0.74 -6.30 -8.24
C GLY A 51 -0.65 -6.01 -7.68
N ASN A 52 -0.74 -5.77 -6.38
CA ASN A 52 -1.97 -5.32 -5.74
C ASN A 52 -2.44 -3.98 -6.30
N LEU A 53 -1.56 -3.00 -6.50
CA LEU A 53 -1.96 -1.69 -7.04
C LEU A 53 -2.41 -1.77 -8.50
N SER A 54 -1.66 -2.49 -9.33
CA SER A 54 -1.87 -2.54 -10.78
C SER A 54 -2.85 -3.62 -11.24
N GLN A 55 -3.24 -4.54 -10.36
CA GLN A 55 -3.97 -5.78 -10.69
C GLN A 55 -3.24 -6.69 -11.70
N ARG A 56 -1.92 -6.49 -11.84
CA ARG A 56 -1.06 -7.26 -12.74
C ARG A 56 0.08 -7.83 -11.94
N PHE A 57 0.22 -9.15 -11.93
CA PHE A 57 1.41 -9.74 -11.30
C PHE A 57 2.64 -9.32 -12.08
N VAL A 58 3.56 -8.66 -11.39
CA VAL A 58 4.88 -8.37 -11.89
C VAL A 58 5.75 -9.56 -11.49
N ASP A 59 6.13 -10.38 -12.46
CA ASP A 59 7.02 -11.52 -12.24
C ASP A 59 8.44 -10.97 -12.05
N ALA A 60 8.73 -10.51 -10.83
CA ALA A 60 10.06 -10.08 -10.46
C ALA A 60 10.87 -11.33 -10.11
N PRO A 61 12.00 -11.60 -10.79
CA PRO A 61 13.01 -12.49 -10.24
C PRO A 61 13.30 -12.08 -8.80
N ALA A 62 13.52 -13.07 -7.91
CA ALA A 62 13.52 -12.88 -6.46
C ALA A 62 14.55 -11.87 -5.91
N ASP A 63 15.37 -11.27 -6.77
CA ASP A 63 16.52 -10.42 -6.50
C ASP A 63 16.52 -9.06 -7.21
N THR A 64 15.63 -8.78 -8.17
CA THR A 64 15.84 -7.62 -9.07
C THR A 64 14.92 -6.43 -8.78
N ILE A 65 15.46 -5.43 -8.06
CA ILE A 65 14.81 -4.13 -7.80
C ILE A 65 14.52 -3.33 -9.08
N GLU A 66 15.20 -3.64 -10.20
CA GLU A 66 15.06 -2.92 -11.47
C GLU A 66 13.65 -3.00 -12.05
N VAL A 67 12.94 -4.09 -11.80
CA VAL A 67 11.54 -4.23 -12.25
C VAL A 67 10.64 -3.22 -11.53
N VAL A 68 10.88 -3.00 -10.24
CA VAL A 68 10.16 -1.99 -9.44
C VAL A 68 10.49 -0.60 -9.97
N ARG A 69 11.78 -0.30 -10.18
CA ARG A 69 12.26 1.00 -10.69
C ARG A 69 11.68 1.34 -12.06
N SER A 70 11.74 0.39 -13.00
CA SER A 70 11.20 0.58 -14.35
C SER A 70 9.67 0.71 -14.35
N THR A 71 8.96 0.00 -13.47
CA THR A 71 7.50 0.16 -13.31
C THR A 71 7.14 1.58 -12.83
N LEU A 72 7.86 2.09 -11.83
CA LEU A 72 7.66 3.46 -11.34
C LEU A 72 8.05 4.50 -12.38
N ALA A 73 9.17 4.30 -13.10
CA ALA A 73 9.60 5.18 -14.18
C ALA A 73 8.59 5.21 -15.34
N ALA A 74 7.96 4.08 -15.65
CA ALA A 74 6.90 4.01 -16.64
C ALA A 74 5.60 4.69 -16.16
N GLY A 75 5.41 4.83 -14.86
CA GLY A 75 4.23 5.41 -14.22
C GLY A 75 3.12 4.39 -13.96
N LEU A 76 2.43 4.54 -12.82
CA LEU A 76 1.28 3.71 -12.45
C LEU A 76 0.00 4.17 -13.17
N ASP A 77 -0.86 3.23 -13.53
CA ASP A 77 -2.19 3.52 -14.06
C ASP A 77 -3.11 4.04 -12.94
N LYS A 78 -4.17 4.81 -13.28
CA LYS A 78 -5.13 5.39 -12.32
C LYS A 78 -5.70 4.36 -11.33
N VAL A 79 -5.85 3.12 -11.77
CA VAL A 79 -6.33 1.98 -10.95
C VAL A 79 -5.51 1.81 -9.66
N ALA A 80 -4.22 2.14 -9.65
CA ALA A 80 -3.38 2.07 -8.45
C ALA A 80 -3.91 2.96 -7.33
N PHE A 81 -4.23 4.21 -7.64
CA PHE A 81 -4.82 5.15 -6.68
C PHE A 81 -6.20 4.67 -6.20
N ASP A 82 -7.04 4.23 -7.13
CA ASP A 82 -8.40 3.77 -6.80
C ASP A 82 -8.37 2.55 -5.88
N ARG A 83 -7.44 1.62 -6.13
CA ARG A 83 -7.24 0.44 -5.28
C ARG A 83 -6.67 0.78 -3.92
N LEU A 84 -5.68 1.66 -3.86
CA LEU A 84 -5.13 2.13 -2.59
C LEU A 84 -6.22 2.80 -1.73
N LYS A 85 -7.04 3.66 -2.35
CA LYS A 85 -8.19 4.29 -1.69
C LYS A 85 -9.18 3.26 -1.14
N GLN A 86 -9.52 2.25 -1.95
CA GLN A 86 -10.46 1.19 -1.55
C GLN A 86 -9.93 0.32 -0.41
N ILE A 87 -8.68 -0.13 -0.49
CA ILE A 87 -8.12 -1.02 0.54
C ILE A 87 -7.95 -0.29 1.88
N THR A 88 -7.56 0.99 1.86
CA THR A 88 -7.42 1.82 3.07
C THR A 88 -8.75 2.36 3.60
N ALA A 89 -9.80 2.36 2.77
CA ALA A 89 -11.12 2.95 3.06
C ALA A 89 -11.06 4.44 3.45
N VAL A 90 -10.08 5.18 2.94
CA VAL A 90 -9.95 6.62 3.15
C VAL A 90 -10.65 7.41 2.04
N SER A 91 -11.01 8.65 2.32
CA SER A 91 -11.55 9.57 1.33
C SER A 91 -10.56 9.84 0.18
N ALA A 92 -11.08 10.22 -0.99
CA ALA A 92 -10.21 10.61 -2.10
C ALA A 92 -9.44 11.89 -1.76
N GLU A 93 -10.08 12.79 -1.03
CA GLU A 93 -9.57 14.05 -0.53
C GLU A 93 -8.31 13.83 0.32
N ASP A 94 -8.40 12.97 1.35
CA ASP A 94 -7.29 12.74 2.27
C ASP A 94 -6.14 12.00 1.58
N LEU A 95 -6.43 10.97 0.78
CA LEU A 95 -5.37 10.29 0.02
C LEU A 95 -4.70 11.25 -0.96
N SER A 96 -5.46 12.08 -1.67
CA SER A 96 -4.95 13.07 -2.64
C SER A 96 -4.00 14.07 -1.99
N ARG A 97 -4.29 14.48 -0.73
CA ARG A 97 -3.45 15.39 0.06
C ARG A 97 -2.11 14.73 0.39
N VAL A 98 -2.14 13.47 0.84
CA VAL A 98 -0.94 12.70 1.24
C VAL A 98 -0.06 12.38 0.05
N VAL A 99 -0.64 11.94 -1.08
CA VAL A 99 0.15 11.69 -2.31
C VAL A 99 0.45 12.96 -3.10
N GLN A 100 0.01 14.13 -2.62
CA GLN A 100 0.26 15.46 -3.20
C GLN A 100 -0.20 15.60 -4.66
N ILE A 101 -1.35 15.00 -5.00
CA ILE A 101 -1.95 15.10 -6.33
C ILE A 101 -3.30 15.82 -6.20
N PRO A 102 -3.48 17.03 -6.76
CA PRO A 102 -4.76 17.73 -6.68
C PRO A 102 -5.93 16.90 -7.23
N LEU A 103 -7.09 16.94 -6.58
CA LEU A 103 -8.30 16.20 -7.01
C LEU A 103 -8.69 16.47 -8.48
N ARG A 104 -8.57 17.73 -8.93
CA ARG A 104 -8.80 18.11 -10.33
C ARG A 104 -7.88 17.38 -11.31
N THR A 105 -6.65 17.11 -10.89
CA THR A 105 -5.66 16.36 -11.66
C THR A 105 -6.03 14.89 -11.65
N LEU A 106 -6.34 14.31 -10.48
CA LEU A 106 -6.79 12.93 -10.33
C LEU A 106 -8.00 12.59 -11.21
N ALA A 107 -8.97 13.51 -11.31
CA ALA A 107 -10.19 13.32 -12.10
C ALA A 107 -9.92 13.09 -13.61
N ARG A 108 -8.81 13.63 -14.13
CA ARG A 108 -8.45 13.54 -15.56
C ARG A 108 -7.28 12.58 -15.82
N ARG A 109 -6.59 12.14 -14.76
CA ARG A 109 -5.37 11.34 -14.83
C ARG A 109 -5.68 9.90 -15.26
N GLN A 110 -5.07 9.44 -16.35
CA GLN A 110 -5.09 8.02 -16.73
C GLN A 110 -3.83 7.28 -16.25
N LYS A 111 -2.68 7.96 -16.29
CA LYS A 111 -1.38 7.42 -15.89
C LYS A 111 -0.58 8.46 -15.11
N PHE A 112 -0.08 8.08 -13.95
CA PHE A 112 0.69 8.90 -13.02
C PHE A 112 2.12 9.13 -13.50
N LYS A 113 2.68 10.27 -13.13
CA LYS A 113 4.11 10.57 -13.31
C LYS A 113 4.97 9.67 -12.41
N PRO A 114 6.29 9.57 -12.66
CA PRO A 114 7.18 8.78 -11.80
C PRO A 114 7.15 9.20 -10.33
N ASP A 115 7.17 10.49 -10.04
CA ASP A 115 7.11 11.02 -8.67
C ASP A 115 5.74 10.78 -8.01
N GLU A 116 4.65 10.96 -8.76
CA GLU A 116 3.29 10.63 -8.29
C GLU A 116 3.16 9.12 -7.99
N SER A 117 3.78 8.28 -8.81
CA SER A 117 3.77 6.82 -8.68
C SER A 117 4.55 6.35 -7.46
N GLU A 118 5.69 6.96 -7.18
CA GLU A 118 6.48 6.70 -5.97
C GLU A 118 5.67 7.00 -4.71
N ARG A 119 5.02 8.17 -4.63
CA ARG A 119 4.19 8.54 -3.47
C ARG A 119 3.03 7.58 -3.24
N ILE A 120 2.39 7.11 -4.33
CA ILE A 120 1.33 6.08 -4.24
C ILE A 120 1.90 4.76 -3.73
N LEU A 121 3.04 4.31 -4.28
CA LEU A 121 3.70 3.08 -3.82
C LEU A 121 4.08 3.18 -2.34
N ARG A 122 4.65 4.30 -1.91
CA ARG A 122 5.07 4.54 -0.52
C ARG A 122 3.92 4.35 0.47
N VAL A 123 2.78 4.97 0.23
CA VAL A 123 1.58 4.81 1.08
C VAL A 123 1.09 3.37 1.04
N ALA A 124 1.09 2.73 -0.13
CA ALA A 124 0.68 1.34 -0.27
C ALA A 124 1.59 0.37 0.48
N CYS A 125 2.90 0.61 0.49
CA CYS A 125 3.90 -0.15 1.22
C CYS A 125 3.68 -0.06 2.74
N ALA A 126 3.45 1.14 3.27
CA ALA A 126 3.15 1.33 4.68
C ALA A 126 1.84 0.63 5.08
N PHE A 127 0.81 0.70 4.24
CA PHE A 127 -0.45 0.01 4.50
C PHE A 127 -0.34 -1.53 4.36
N GLN A 128 0.40 -2.01 3.36
CA GLN A 128 0.73 -3.43 3.20
C GLN A 128 1.38 -3.96 4.48
N ARG A 129 2.40 -3.26 4.99
CA ARG A 129 3.07 -3.67 6.22
C ARG A 129 2.14 -3.65 7.43
N THR A 130 1.24 -2.67 7.48
CA THR A 130 0.20 -2.60 8.52
C THR A 130 -0.71 -3.84 8.49
N LEU A 131 -1.10 -4.31 7.29
CA LEU A 131 -1.87 -5.55 7.15
C LEU A 131 -1.08 -6.77 7.63
N GLU A 132 0.21 -6.84 7.31
CA GLU A 132 1.07 -7.96 7.69
C GLU A 132 1.28 -8.05 9.21
N VAL A 133 1.39 -6.90 9.89
CA VAL A 133 1.59 -6.85 11.35
C VAL A 133 0.29 -7.12 12.12
N LEU A 134 -0.85 -6.62 11.63
CA LEU A 134 -2.12 -6.70 12.35
C LEU A 134 -3.01 -7.88 11.95
N ASP A 135 -2.74 -8.50 10.81
CA ASP A 135 -3.45 -9.66 10.23
C ASP A 135 -4.98 -9.52 10.16
N ASP A 136 -5.48 -8.27 10.18
CA ASP A 136 -6.90 -7.95 10.05
C ASP A 136 -7.08 -6.61 9.33
N LEU A 137 -7.91 -6.64 8.27
CA LEU A 137 -8.14 -5.46 7.43
C LEU A 137 -8.82 -4.31 8.20
N SER A 138 -9.74 -4.61 9.11
CA SER A 138 -10.47 -3.59 9.86
C SER A 138 -9.57 -2.93 10.91
N GLN A 139 -8.73 -3.72 11.59
CA GLN A 139 -7.71 -3.23 12.50
C GLN A 139 -6.65 -2.42 11.75
N ALA A 140 -6.20 -2.87 10.58
CA ALA A 140 -5.25 -2.13 9.75
C ALA A 140 -5.78 -0.77 9.31
N ARG A 141 -7.01 -0.70 8.78
CA ARG A 141 -7.66 0.57 8.42
C ARG A 141 -7.75 1.52 9.60
N ARG A 142 -8.20 1.02 10.75
CA ARG A 142 -8.30 1.80 11.99
C ARG A 142 -6.93 2.30 12.43
N TRP A 143 -5.93 1.42 12.51
CA TRP A 143 -4.59 1.76 12.96
C TRP A 143 -3.96 2.83 12.07
N PHE A 144 -4.05 2.65 10.75
CA PHE A 144 -3.44 3.53 9.76
C PHE A 144 -4.06 4.93 9.73
N SER A 145 -5.33 5.05 10.14
CA SER A 145 -6.09 6.30 10.15
C SER A 145 -6.26 6.93 11.53
N THR A 146 -5.70 6.33 12.59
CA THR A 146 -5.80 6.84 13.97
C THR A 146 -4.49 7.53 14.39
N PRO A 147 -4.53 8.70 15.06
CA PRO A 147 -3.35 9.36 15.60
C PRO A 147 -2.48 8.42 16.44
N LYS A 148 -1.18 8.62 16.37
CA LYS A 148 -0.21 7.90 17.19
C LYS A 148 0.64 8.92 17.94
N ARG A 149 0.73 8.76 19.26
CA ARG A 149 1.61 9.56 20.11
C ARG A 149 3.07 9.51 19.63
N ALA A 150 3.53 8.32 19.22
CA ALA A 150 4.87 8.12 18.66
C ALA A 150 5.12 8.90 17.35
N LEU A 151 4.07 9.36 16.67
CA LEU A 151 4.12 10.17 15.47
C LEU A 151 3.65 11.62 15.73
N GLY A 152 3.78 12.10 16.96
CA GLY A 152 3.41 13.47 17.33
C GLY A 152 1.93 13.78 17.09
N GLU A 153 1.04 12.86 17.45
CA GLU A 153 -0.42 12.97 17.28
C GLU A 153 -0.91 13.05 15.82
N LYS A 154 -0.04 12.71 14.85
CA LYS A 154 -0.46 12.48 13.46
C LYS A 154 -0.81 11.02 13.22
N THR A 155 -1.60 10.78 12.18
CA THR A 155 -1.91 9.42 11.71
C THR A 155 -0.75 8.84 10.89
N PRO A 156 -0.60 7.51 10.84
CA PRO A 156 0.33 6.86 9.92
C PRO A 156 0.13 7.27 8.45
N LEU A 157 -1.13 7.42 8.01
CA LEU A 157 -1.44 7.93 6.67
C LEU A 157 -0.86 9.34 6.43
N GLU A 158 -1.07 10.28 7.37
CA GLU A 158 -0.56 11.64 7.25
C GLU A 158 0.98 11.70 7.25
N PHE A 159 1.65 10.82 8.01
CA PHE A 159 3.11 10.71 8.01
C PHE A 159 3.68 10.17 6.70
N CYS A 160 2.89 9.42 5.94
CA CYS A 160 3.31 8.93 4.61
C CYS A 160 3.28 10.02 3.52
N ASP A 161 3.16 11.30 3.87
CA ASP A 161 3.29 12.44 2.93
C ASP A 161 4.75 12.67 2.48
N THR A 162 5.72 12.13 3.22
CA THR A 162 7.15 12.17 2.92
C THR A 162 7.79 10.78 3.03
N GLY A 163 8.95 10.62 2.39
CA GLY A 163 9.75 9.38 2.48
C GLY A 163 10.14 9.05 3.92
N PRO A 164 10.86 9.96 4.61
CA PRO A 164 11.24 9.76 6.02
C PRO A 164 10.05 9.52 6.96
N GLY A 165 8.90 10.18 6.71
CA GLY A 165 7.71 9.93 7.53
C GLY A 165 7.13 8.53 7.33
N ALA A 166 7.17 7.99 6.11
CA ALA A 166 6.81 6.59 5.87
C ALA A 166 7.82 5.62 6.53
N ASP A 167 9.11 5.94 6.53
CA ASP A 167 10.14 5.15 7.23
C ASP A 167 9.85 5.07 8.74
N GLU A 168 9.45 6.18 9.37
CA GLU A 168 9.04 6.19 10.78
C GLU A 168 7.80 5.34 11.05
N VAL A 169 6.84 5.30 10.12
CA VAL A 169 5.68 4.40 10.20
C VAL A 169 6.15 2.93 10.13
N MET A 170 7.08 2.61 9.24
CA MET A 170 7.64 1.26 9.12
C MET A 170 8.43 0.86 10.38
N HIS A 171 9.20 1.78 10.96
CA HIS A 171 9.91 1.56 12.23
C HIS A 171 8.93 1.29 13.38
N LEU A 172 7.85 2.07 13.47
CA LEU A 172 6.82 1.86 14.49
C LEU A 172 6.16 0.48 14.35
N LEU A 173 5.82 0.08 13.12
CA LEU A 173 5.27 -1.25 12.83
C LEU A 173 6.24 -2.37 13.21
N GLY A 174 7.54 -2.21 12.94
CA GLY A 174 8.57 -3.16 13.35
C GLY A 174 8.65 -3.31 14.88
N ARG A 175 8.57 -2.21 15.64
CA ARG A 175 8.53 -2.28 17.11
C ARG A 175 7.29 -3.03 17.61
N MET A 176 6.13 -2.80 16.99
CA MET A 176 4.90 -3.50 17.35
C MET A 176 4.97 -5.02 17.11
N GLU A 177 5.57 -5.46 16.01
CA GLU A 177 5.76 -6.90 15.71
C GLU A 177 6.63 -7.60 16.76
N HIS A 178 7.62 -6.90 17.31
CA HIS A 178 8.48 -7.41 18.38
C HIS A 178 7.94 -7.17 19.80
N GLY A 179 6.69 -6.70 19.93
CA GLY A 179 6.05 -6.45 21.23
C GLY A 179 6.64 -5.27 22.01
N VAL A 180 7.41 -4.39 21.35
CA VAL A 180 8.00 -3.20 21.96
C VAL A 180 7.04 -2.03 21.78
N PHE A 181 6.33 -1.67 22.85
CA PHE A 181 5.51 -0.46 22.90
C PHE A 181 6.31 0.66 23.59
N SER A 182 6.61 1.73 22.87
CA SER A 182 7.20 2.96 23.42
C SER A 182 6.42 4.20 23.01
#